data_AF-A0A0H2Y9J0-F1
#
_entry.id   AF-A0A0H2Y9J0-F1
#
_cell.length_a   1.000
_cell.length_b   1.000
_cell.length_c   1.000
_cell.angle_alpha   90.00
_cell.angle_beta   90.00
_cell.angle_gamma   90.00
#
_symmetry.space_group_name_H-M   'P 1'
#
loop_
_entity.id
_entity.type
_entity.pdbx_description
1 polymer ?
#
loop_
_entity_poly.entity_id
_entity_poly.type
_entity_poly.pdbx_seq_one_letter_code
_entity_poly.pdbx_strand_id
1 'polypeptide(L)'
;MPDILPTSLRLITASNNQITQLPEAIFNLFNDSEIVLNNNPLTEKTYYFPYGSNVPNILMSPSCLTKFKYSSYEPLSEIVKHWLTPEQQQLLEKKWLEIEKDPSSEGLTKYLNQLINIPKSIQKPRPNPQLYVRDLSDFSKQQMTKLLFNIVDSNSLRQAIFLKNNPNW
;
A
#
# COMPACT_ATOMS: atom_id res chain seq x y z
N MET A 1 9.39 -19.70 -11.81
CA MET A 1 9.31 -19.37 -10.38
C MET A 1 7.90 -19.70 -9.91
N PRO A 2 7.69 -20.23 -8.69
CA PRO A 2 6.35 -20.63 -8.24
C PRO A 2 5.45 -19.42 -7.98
N ASP A 3 4.15 -19.57 -8.25
CA ASP A 3 3.12 -18.53 -8.02
C ASP A 3 2.76 -18.37 -6.54
N ILE A 4 3.23 -19.29 -5.69
CA ILE A 4 3.05 -19.26 -4.24
C ILE A 4 4.43 -19.30 -3.58
N LEU A 5 4.68 -18.35 -2.69
CA LEU A 5 5.92 -18.25 -1.93
C LEU A 5 5.60 -18.17 -0.43
N PRO A 6 6.33 -18.89 0.44
CA PRO A 6 6.23 -18.70 1.88
C PRO A 6 6.58 -17.25 2.24
N THR A 7 5.71 -16.58 2.99
CA THR A 7 5.92 -15.18 3.39
C THR A 7 7.12 -14.99 4.31
N SER A 8 7.60 -16.06 4.96
CA SER A 8 8.80 -16.07 5.78
C SER A 8 10.12 -16.10 4.99
N LEU A 9 10.08 -16.20 3.65
CA LEU A 9 11.30 -16.23 2.85
C LEU A 9 12.05 -14.90 2.91
N ARG A 10 13.32 -14.99 3.29
CA ARG A 10 14.26 -13.86 3.36
C ARG A 10 15.24 -13.80 2.20
N LEU A 11 15.50 -14.93 1.55
CA LEU A 11 16.48 -15.01 0.47
C LEU A 11 15.97 -15.92 -0.65
N ILE A 12 16.04 -15.45 -1.89
CA ILE A 12 15.80 -16.25 -3.10
C ILE A 12 16.96 -16.02 -4.06
N THR A 13 17.68 -17.09 -4.41
CA THR A 13 18.76 -17.05 -5.41
C THR A 13 18.38 -17.95 -6.60
N ALA A 14 18.09 -17.33 -7.74
CA ALA A 14 17.69 -18.04 -8.96
C ALA A 14 18.35 -17.43 -10.20
N SER A 15 19.65 -17.15 -10.10
CA SER A 15 20.43 -16.61 -11.21
C SER A 15 20.70 -17.65 -12.30
N ASN A 16 20.93 -17.23 -13.54
CA ASN A 16 21.21 -18.10 -14.71
C ASN A 16 20.10 -19.13 -14.99
N ASN A 17 18.85 -18.67 -15.01
CA ASN A 17 17.67 -19.51 -15.23
C ASN A 17 16.85 -19.00 -16.43
N GLN A 18 15.70 -19.63 -16.68
CA GLN A 18 14.77 -19.29 -17.76
C GLN A 18 13.51 -18.57 -17.24
N ILE A 19 13.65 -17.76 -16.18
CA ILE A 19 12.52 -17.02 -15.62
C ILE A 19 12.15 -15.87 -16.57
N THR A 20 10.92 -15.90 -17.08
CA THR A 20 10.42 -14.90 -18.04
C THR A 20 9.60 -13.80 -17.39
N GLN A 21 9.04 -14.01 -16.20
CA GLN A 21 8.23 -13.03 -15.47
C GLN A 21 8.35 -13.22 -13.95
N LEU A 22 8.08 -12.15 -13.20
CA LEU A 22 7.97 -12.21 -11.74
C LEU A 22 6.53 -12.58 -11.32
N PRO A 23 6.33 -13.60 -10.46
CA PRO A 23 5.01 -13.93 -9.92
C PRO A 23 4.54 -12.85 -8.94
N GLU A 24 3.24 -12.55 -8.88
CA GLU A 24 2.70 -11.53 -7.95
C GLU A 24 3.04 -11.83 -6.48
N ALA A 25 3.13 -13.11 -6.11
CA ALA A 25 3.48 -13.53 -4.76
C ALA A 25 4.88 -13.07 -4.31
N ILE A 26 5.76 -12.71 -5.23
CA ILE A 26 7.09 -12.17 -4.88
C ILE A 26 6.97 -10.87 -4.10
N PHE A 27 5.96 -10.04 -4.40
CA PHE A 27 5.71 -8.77 -3.73
C PHE A 27 4.96 -8.91 -2.40
N ASN A 28 4.66 -10.15 -1.97
CA ASN A 28 4.15 -10.45 -0.63
C ASN A 28 5.26 -10.77 0.37
N LEU A 29 6.51 -10.88 -0.10
CA LEU A 29 7.67 -11.00 0.76
C LEU A 29 7.93 -9.67 1.47
N PHE A 30 8.67 -9.74 2.57
CA PHE A 30 9.00 -8.55 3.34
C PHE A 30 10.04 -7.69 2.62
N ASN A 31 10.14 -6.42 3.02
CA ASN A 31 11.07 -5.46 2.43
C ASN A 31 12.55 -5.81 2.63
N ASP A 32 12.87 -6.54 3.69
CA ASP A 32 14.21 -7.06 3.99
C ASP A 32 14.54 -8.35 3.23
N SER A 33 13.58 -8.92 2.47
CA SER A 33 13.85 -10.08 1.63
C SER A 33 14.70 -9.69 0.42
N GLU A 34 15.76 -10.47 0.17
CA GLU A 34 16.68 -10.31 -0.95
C GLU A 34 16.41 -11.35 -2.03
N ILE A 35 16.28 -10.90 -3.28
CA ILE A 35 15.91 -11.75 -4.42
C ILE A 35 16.88 -11.50 -5.55
N VAL A 36 17.64 -12.52 -5.94
CA VAL A 36 18.68 -12.43 -6.96
C VAL A 36 18.30 -13.27 -8.19
N LEU A 37 17.92 -12.57 -9.27
CA LEU A 37 17.41 -13.14 -10.53
C LEU A 37 18.30 -12.81 -11.73
N ASN A 38 19.59 -12.53 -11.51
CA ASN A 38 20.53 -12.19 -12.58
C ASN A 38 20.57 -13.28 -13.67
N ASN A 39 20.76 -12.85 -14.90
CA ASN A 39 20.86 -13.70 -16.09
C ASN A 39 19.61 -14.58 -16.30
N ASN A 40 18.43 -13.94 -16.29
CA ASN A 40 17.16 -14.54 -16.67
C ASN A 40 16.53 -13.75 -17.83
N PRO A 41 15.81 -14.40 -18.76
CA PRO A 41 15.13 -13.75 -19.89
C PRO A 41 13.82 -13.08 -19.46
N LEU A 42 13.87 -12.21 -18.44
CA LEU A 42 12.71 -11.48 -17.93
C LEU A 42 12.17 -10.53 -19.01
N THR A 43 10.92 -10.78 -19.42
CA THR A 43 10.18 -9.98 -20.40
C THR A 43 9.83 -8.59 -19.86
N GLU A 44 9.59 -7.63 -20.74
CA GLU A 44 9.16 -6.27 -20.37
C GLU A 44 7.76 -6.31 -19.72
N LYS A 45 7.69 -5.90 -18.45
CA LYS A 45 6.44 -5.76 -17.71
C LYS A 45 6.54 -4.58 -16.75
N THR A 46 5.45 -3.82 -16.63
CA THR A 46 5.35 -2.75 -15.64
C THR A 46 4.45 -3.20 -14.50
N TYR A 47 4.97 -3.19 -13.27
CA TYR A 47 4.19 -3.42 -12.06
C TYR A 47 3.87 -2.08 -11.41
N TYR A 48 2.62 -1.92 -10.97
CA TYR A 48 2.12 -0.70 -10.36
C TYR A 48 1.88 -0.93 -8.88
N PHE A 49 2.39 -0.04 -8.05
CA PHE A 49 2.27 -0.11 -6.60
C PHE A 49 1.66 1.18 -6.03
N PRO A 50 0.91 1.11 -4.92
CA PRO A 50 0.56 2.29 -4.14
C PRO A 50 1.78 3.12 -3.75
N TYR A 51 1.57 4.42 -3.55
CA TYR A 51 2.61 5.29 -2.99
C TYR A 51 3.12 4.72 -1.65
N GLY A 52 4.44 4.73 -1.48
CA GLY A 52 5.08 4.23 -0.26
C GLY A 52 4.92 2.72 -0.03
N SER A 53 4.57 1.94 -1.06
CA SER A 53 4.56 0.48 -0.95
C SER A 53 5.96 -0.05 -0.70
N ASN A 54 6.04 -1.03 0.19
CA ASN A 54 7.26 -1.77 0.45
C ASN A 54 7.32 -2.97 -0.50
N VAL A 55 8.34 -3.00 -1.36
CA VAL A 55 8.66 -4.13 -2.23
C VAL A 55 9.99 -4.76 -1.78
N PRO A 56 10.17 -6.08 -1.92
CA PRO A 56 11.45 -6.72 -1.60
C PRO A 56 12.57 -6.18 -2.51
N ASN A 57 13.81 -6.36 -2.08
CA ASN A 57 14.97 -5.99 -2.90
C ASN A 57 15.17 -7.04 -4.01
N ILE A 58 14.84 -6.67 -5.25
CA ILE A 58 14.95 -7.56 -6.42
C ILE A 58 16.11 -7.12 -7.29
N LEU A 59 17.19 -7.90 -7.27
CA LEU A 59 18.35 -7.76 -8.15
C LEU A 59 18.12 -8.55 -9.44
N MET A 60 18.15 -7.84 -10.57
CA MET A 60 17.94 -8.39 -11.91
C MET A 60 19.04 -7.92 -12.85
N SER A 61 19.20 -8.60 -13.99
CA SER A 61 20.15 -8.16 -15.03
C SER A 61 19.85 -6.73 -15.51
N PRO A 62 20.89 -5.93 -15.83
CA PRO A 62 20.72 -4.59 -16.39
C PRO A 62 19.92 -4.55 -17.70
N SER A 63 19.90 -5.65 -18.45
CA SER A 63 19.12 -5.80 -19.68
C SER A 63 17.62 -6.04 -19.45
N CYS A 64 17.18 -6.20 -18.20
CA CYS A 64 15.78 -6.41 -17.87
C CYS A 64 14.98 -5.11 -18.04
N LEU A 65 13.86 -5.20 -18.77
CA LEU A 65 12.95 -4.07 -18.98
C LEU A 65 11.80 -4.02 -17.97
N THR A 66 11.85 -4.85 -16.92
CA THR A 66 10.85 -4.81 -15.85
C THR A 66 10.91 -3.47 -15.13
N LYS A 67 9.75 -2.79 -15.04
CA LYS A 67 9.63 -1.46 -14.44
C LYS A 67 8.71 -1.53 -13.22
N PHE A 68 9.07 -0.81 -12.18
CA PHE A 68 8.23 -0.59 -11.00
C PHE A 68 7.75 0.86 -11.02
N LYS A 69 6.43 1.06 -11.03
CA LYS A 69 5.80 2.38 -10.99
C LYS A 69 4.99 2.52 -9.71
N TYR A 70 5.12 3.67 -9.07
CA TYR A 70 4.35 4.00 -7.88
C TYR A 70 3.27 5.00 -8.25
N SER A 71 2.10 4.88 -7.61
CA SER A 71 1.07 5.92 -7.67
C SER A 71 1.62 7.23 -7.13
N SER A 72 1.07 8.34 -7.63
CA SER A 72 1.31 9.65 -7.06
C SER A 72 0.80 9.72 -5.63
N TYR A 73 1.48 10.52 -4.82
CA TYR A 73 0.99 10.89 -3.49
C TYR A 73 -0.21 11.83 -3.61
N GLU A 74 -1.28 11.53 -2.89
CA GLU A 74 -2.40 12.45 -2.68
C GLU A 74 -2.40 12.97 -1.23
N PRO A 75 -2.63 14.27 -1.01
CA PRO A 75 -2.72 14.84 0.34
C PRO A 75 -3.93 14.30 1.12
N LEU A 76 -3.95 14.52 2.44
CA LEU A 76 -4.98 13.95 3.32
C LEU A 76 -6.40 14.37 2.90
N SER A 77 -6.60 15.63 2.58
CA SER A 77 -7.90 16.17 2.18
C SER A 77 -8.41 15.57 0.86
N GLU A 78 -7.52 15.16 -0.05
CA GLU A 78 -7.90 14.53 -1.32
C GLU A 78 -8.09 13.02 -1.15
N ILE A 79 -7.18 12.35 -0.47
CA ILE A 79 -7.23 10.89 -0.32
C ILE A 79 -8.51 10.45 0.40
N VAL A 80 -8.99 11.20 1.40
CA VAL A 80 -10.21 10.85 2.15
C VAL A 80 -11.47 10.84 1.28
N LYS A 81 -11.49 11.58 0.16
CA LYS A 81 -12.66 11.67 -0.74
C LYS A 81 -13.02 10.34 -1.36
N HIS A 82 -12.05 9.44 -1.55
CA HIS A 82 -12.29 8.11 -2.13
C HIS A 82 -13.20 7.20 -1.27
N TRP A 83 -13.45 7.55 0.00
CA TRP A 83 -14.34 6.82 0.92
C TRP A 83 -15.63 7.55 1.29
N LEU A 84 -15.81 8.78 0.82
CA LEU A 84 -16.90 9.66 1.23
C LEU A 84 -17.85 9.90 0.07
N THR A 85 -19.16 10.00 0.35
CA THR A 85 -20.13 10.44 -0.66
C THR A 85 -19.94 11.94 -0.96
N PRO A 86 -20.39 12.44 -2.12
CA PRO A 86 -20.25 13.86 -2.46
C PRO A 86 -20.78 14.82 -1.38
N GLU A 87 -21.87 14.47 -0.70
CA GLU A 87 -22.44 15.27 0.39
C GLU A 87 -21.51 15.30 1.62
N GLN A 88 -20.90 14.17 1.96
CA GLN A 88 -19.96 14.06 3.08
C GLN A 88 -18.64 14.80 2.79
N GLN A 89 -18.18 14.76 1.53
CA GLN A 89 -17.00 15.50 1.10
C GLN A 89 -17.20 17.00 1.35
N GLN A 90 -18.32 17.59 0.90
CA GLN A 90 -18.62 19.01 1.13
C GLN A 90 -18.71 19.35 2.63
N LEU A 91 -19.30 18.47 3.44
CA LEU A 91 -19.45 18.68 4.88
C LEU A 91 -18.11 18.67 5.61
N LEU A 92 -17.18 17.79 5.21
CA LEU A 92 -15.92 17.54 5.91
C LEU A 92 -14.70 18.22 5.28
N GLU A 93 -14.81 18.78 4.07
CA GLU A 93 -13.71 19.37 3.29
C GLU A 93 -12.87 20.35 4.12
N LYS A 94 -13.52 21.36 4.72
CA LYS A 94 -12.82 22.35 5.56
C LYS A 94 -12.15 21.71 6.78
N LYS A 95 -12.78 20.72 7.40
CA LYS A 95 -12.24 20.05 8.58
C LYS A 95 -10.99 19.23 8.21
N TRP A 96 -11.00 18.52 7.08
CA TRP A 96 -9.83 17.76 6.62
C TRP A 96 -8.68 18.66 6.16
N LEU A 97 -8.96 19.80 5.53
CA LEU A 97 -7.94 20.80 5.21
C LEU A 97 -7.25 21.36 6.46
N GLU A 98 -7.98 21.57 7.56
CA GLU A 98 -7.37 21.97 8.84
C GLU A 98 -6.56 20.83 9.48
N ILE A 99 -7.05 19.59 9.41
CA ILE A 99 -6.33 18.42 9.94
C ILE A 99 -5.03 18.15 9.18
N GLU A 100 -5.03 18.36 7.87
CA GLU A 100 -3.85 18.15 7.01
C GLU A 100 -2.68 19.08 7.36
N LYS A 101 -2.96 20.28 7.90
CA LYS A 101 -1.91 21.20 8.34
C LYS A 101 -1.11 20.69 9.53
N ASP A 102 -1.65 19.72 10.29
CA ASP A 102 -0.93 19.07 11.39
C ASP A 102 0.09 18.07 10.81
N PRO A 103 1.41 18.23 11.09
CA PRO A 103 2.43 17.29 10.63
C PRO A 103 2.18 15.85 11.09
N SER A 104 1.49 15.67 12.21
CA SER A 104 1.14 14.35 12.76
C SER A 104 0.19 13.56 11.85
N SER A 105 -0.45 14.25 10.90
CA SER A 105 -1.38 13.65 9.94
C SER A 105 -0.67 12.88 8.82
N GLU A 106 0.63 13.12 8.58
CA GLU A 106 1.42 12.50 7.50
C GLU A 106 1.36 10.97 7.54
N GLY A 107 1.46 10.39 8.73
CA GLY A 107 1.38 8.95 8.93
C GLY A 107 0.05 8.35 8.47
N LEU A 108 -1.05 9.01 8.82
CA LEU A 108 -2.39 8.63 8.34
C LEU A 108 -2.50 8.81 6.83
N THR A 109 -1.99 9.92 6.28
CA THR A 109 -2.03 10.18 4.83
C THR A 109 -1.29 9.10 4.03
N LYS A 110 -0.09 8.73 4.48
CA LYS A 110 0.69 7.64 3.89
C LYS A 110 -0.07 6.32 3.95
N TYR A 111 -0.65 5.99 5.10
CA TYR A 111 -1.45 4.79 5.29
C TYR A 111 -2.66 4.74 4.35
N LEU A 112 -3.42 5.84 4.24
CA LEU A 112 -4.55 5.95 3.34
C LEU A 112 -4.13 5.79 1.86
N ASN A 113 -3.02 6.41 1.45
CA ASN A 113 -2.45 6.26 0.11
C ASN A 113 -2.07 4.81 -0.21
N GLN A 114 -1.55 4.06 0.77
CA GLN A 114 -1.25 2.63 0.61
C GLN A 114 -2.52 1.79 0.48
N LEU A 115 -3.52 2.09 1.32
CA LEU A 115 -4.77 1.34 1.37
C LEU A 115 -5.53 1.36 0.05
N ILE A 116 -5.60 2.51 -0.61
CA ILE A 116 -6.41 2.70 -1.81
C ILE A 116 -6.04 1.70 -2.90
N ASN A 117 -4.82 1.19 -3.02
CA ASN A 117 -4.38 0.46 -4.21
C ASN A 117 -4.07 -1.04 -4.02
N ILE A 118 -4.71 -1.70 -3.06
CA ILE A 118 -4.49 -3.15 -2.89
C ILE A 118 -5.06 -3.92 -4.10
N PRO A 119 -4.25 -4.69 -4.84
CA PRO A 119 -4.73 -5.44 -6.00
C PRO A 119 -5.76 -6.51 -5.61
N LYS A 120 -6.74 -6.71 -6.50
CA LYS A 120 -7.89 -7.64 -6.33
C LYS A 120 -7.51 -9.09 -5.97
N SER A 121 -6.25 -9.50 -6.17
CA SER A 121 -5.79 -10.88 -6.03
C SER A 121 -5.45 -11.32 -4.59
N ILE A 122 -5.45 -10.42 -3.60
CA ILE A 122 -5.10 -10.75 -2.20
C ILE A 122 -6.38 -10.95 -1.35
N GLN A 123 -7.17 -11.96 -1.68
CA GLN A 123 -8.22 -12.49 -0.79
C GLN A 123 -7.68 -13.44 0.28
N LYS A 124 -6.36 -13.69 0.33
CA LYS A 124 -5.74 -14.46 1.42
C LYS A 124 -5.07 -13.53 2.43
N PRO A 125 -5.34 -13.72 3.73
CA PRO A 125 -4.82 -12.85 4.78
C PRO A 125 -3.29 -12.91 4.79
N ARG A 126 -2.64 -11.75 4.63
CA ARG A 126 -1.26 -11.61 5.10
C ARG A 126 -1.27 -11.85 6.62
N PRO A 127 -0.20 -12.43 7.22
CA PRO A 127 -0.07 -12.60 8.66
C PRO A 127 -0.08 -11.30 9.48
N ASN A 128 -0.24 -10.13 8.83
CA ASN A 128 -0.46 -8.86 9.48
C ASN A 128 -1.53 -8.06 8.71
N PRO A 129 -2.81 -8.17 9.10
CA PRO A 129 -3.92 -7.54 8.39
C PRO A 129 -4.18 -6.14 8.94
N GLN A 130 -3.74 -5.09 8.24
CA GLN A 130 -4.36 -3.77 8.38
C GLN A 130 -4.83 -3.27 7.02
N LEU A 131 -6.07 -3.70 6.74
CA LEU A 131 -7.13 -3.13 5.90
C LEU A 131 -6.88 -3.03 4.39
N TYR A 132 -7.96 -3.23 3.64
CA TYR A 132 -8.02 -3.19 2.18
C TYR A 132 -8.93 -2.01 1.80
N VAL A 133 -8.83 -1.38 0.62
CA VAL A 133 -9.79 -0.31 0.24
C VAL A 133 -10.49 -0.53 -1.10
N ARG A 134 -9.80 -1.00 -2.14
CA ARG A 134 -10.40 -1.02 -3.49
C ARG A 134 -11.38 -2.17 -3.79
N ASP A 135 -11.40 -3.21 -2.96
CA ASP A 135 -12.45 -4.25 -2.94
C ASP A 135 -13.08 -4.35 -1.53
N LEU A 136 -13.29 -3.21 -0.87
CA LEU A 136 -14.02 -3.26 0.38
C LEU A 136 -15.45 -3.67 0.12
N SER A 137 -15.86 -4.75 0.79
CA SER A 137 -17.27 -4.97 1.08
C SER A 137 -17.88 -3.66 1.57
N ASP A 138 -19.15 -3.41 1.26
CA ASP A 138 -19.85 -2.21 1.75
C ASP A 138 -19.68 -2.03 3.26
N PHE A 139 -19.61 -3.14 3.99
CA PHE A 139 -19.26 -3.17 5.41
C PHE A 139 -17.94 -2.45 5.74
N SER A 140 -16.87 -2.73 5.02
CA SER A 140 -15.57 -2.16 5.33
C SER A 140 -15.44 -0.71 4.85
N LYS A 141 -16.14 -0.33 3.77
CA LYS A 141 -16.30 1.09 3.40
C LYS A 141 -17.02 1.83 4.52
N GLN A 142 -18.11 1.28 5.03
CA GLN A 142 -18.84 1.87 6.16
C GLN A 142 -17.98 1.98 7.42
N GLN A 143 -17.14 0.98 7.74
CA GLN A 143 -16.19 1.07 8.86
C GLN A 143 -15.16 2.18 8.63
N MET A 144 -14.63 2.31 7.41
CA MET A 144 -13.68 3.38 7.08
C MET A 144 -14.33 4.75 7.16
N THR A 145 -15.52 4.93 6.59
CA THR A 145 -16.30 6.16 6.70
C THR A 145 -16.54 6.53 8.16
N LYS A 146 -16.98 5.58 9.01
CA LYS A 146 -17.15 5.81 10.46
C LYS A 146 -15.85 6.26 11.14
N LEU A 147 -14.72 5.61 10.82
CA LEU A 147 -13.42 6.00 11.34
C LEU A 147 -13.07 7.45 10.94
N LEU A 148 -13.27 7.81 9.67
CA LEU A 148 -13.03 9.16 9.17
C LEU A 148 -13.88 10.20 9.91
N PHE A 149 -15.17 9.94 10.13
CA PHE A 149 -16.02 10.81 10.94
C PHE A 149 -15.52 10.93 12.39
N ASN A 150 -15.17 9.81 13.03
CA ASN A 150 -14.67 9.82 14.41
C ASN A 150 -13.34 10.57 14.56
N ILE A 151 -12.44 10.50 13.57
CA ILE A 151 -11.19 11.28 13.52
C ILE A 151 -11.49 12.78 13.49
N VAL A 152 -12.52 13.16 12.75
CA VAL A 152 -12.92 14.55 12.62
C VAL A 152 -13.57 15.06 13.91
N ASP A 153 -14.41 14.25 14.55
CA ASP A 153 -15.20 14.68 15.71
C ASP A 153 -14.47 14.55 17.06
N SER A 154 -13.45 13.68 17.16
CA SER A 154 -12.69 13.47 18.40
C SER A 154 -11.21 13.76 18.24
N ASN A 155 -10.74 14.84 18.88
CA ASN A 155 -9.32 15.19 18.90
C ASN A 155 -8.45 14.12 19.59
N SER A 156 -8.91 13.55 20.71
CA SER A 156 -8.16 12.52 21.44
C SER A 156 -7.99 11.25 20.60
N LEU A 157 -9.04 10.83 19.87
CA LEU A 157 -8.96 9.68 18.97
C LEU A 157 -8.03 9.98 17.78
N ARG A 158 -8.13 11.17 17.20
CA ARG A 158 -7.24 11.63 16.12
C ARG A 158 -5.78 11.53 16.53
N GLN A 159 -5.42 12.07 17.68
CA GLN A 159 -4.05 12.01 18.20
C GLN A 159 -3.60 10.57 18.44
N ALA A 160 -4.45 9.70 18.98
CA ALA A 160 -4.14 8.28 19.15
C ALA A 160 -3.88 7.57 17.81
N ILE A 161 -4.67 7.87 16.78
CA ILE A 161 -4.51 7.31 15.43
C ILE A 161 -3.22 7.85 14.77
N PHE A 162 -2.91 9.13 14.96
CA PHE A 162 -1.66 9.72 14.46
C PHE A 162 -0.44 9.09 15.11
N LEU A 163 -0.46 8.91 16.43
CA LEU A 163 0.59 8.19 17.16
C LEU A 163 0.76 6.75 16.65
N LYS A 164 -0.35 6.04 16.43
CA LYS A 164 -0.32 4.66 15.92
C LYS A 164 0.28 4.56 14.52
N ASN A 165 0.07 5.55 13.66
CA ASN A 165 0.53 5.54 12.27
C ASN A 165 1.77 6.41 12.04
N ASN A 166 2.46 6.82 13.11
CA ASN A 166 3.62 7.69 13.01
C ASN A 166 4.75 6.96 12.22
N PRO A 167 5.29 7.54 11.15
CA PRO A 167 6.32 6.89 10.34
C PRO A 167 7.68 6.74 11.06
N ASN A 168 7.84 7.32 12.24
CA ASN A 168 9.11 7.35 12.99
C ASN A 168 9.27 6.23 14.04
N TRP A 169 8.31 5.32 14.19
CA TRP A 169 8.38 4.12 15.05
C TRP A 169 8.00 2.87 14.26
#